data_AF-A0A1H8TUW0-F1
#
_entry.id   AF-A0A1H8TUW0-F1
#
_cell.length_a   1.000
_cell.length_b   1.000
_cell.length_c   1.000
_cell.angle_alpha   90.00
_cell.angle_beta   90.00
_cell.angle_gamma   90.00
#
_symmetry.space_group_name_H-M   'P 1'
#
loop_
_entity.id
_entity.type
_entity.pdbx_description
1 polymer ?
#
loop_
_entity_poly.entity_id
_entity_poly.type
_entity_poly.pdbx_seq_one_letter_code
_entity_poly.pdbx_strand_id
1 'polypeptide(L)'
;MRNAALTLALVCLLLVSGCLGVTFDDAAPPTTDDPLADSGETATATGTPVGSTANATAAAGTAVPAKPNPWGDDPLVVGVEGPADRGHVDVVEAATAYWEQRARQYAGFDVDYRVVPDAEEPDLVVNFVDDVPACGDTHDAVGCAPLVTDAGQIDRPEQVYVKTGLSTESTTLVLRHELGHTLGLRHDDAPQDVMRAESVLYTPKQPNATDRDFPWPDSEFTVYVDERNVSDPAATREQVQHALTYYENGADGSNSVPGNLSFRFVDSPERADVVVQFSETSPCGQGAGSCFQTLGPDPDGDGAIETYATLRITLVDLDTPAVGWHVGNWLAYGLGMEDAAERPDPFRDASYRERRSEWWN
;
A
#
# COMPACT_ATOMS: atom_id res chain seq x y z
N MET A 1 6.46 -44.28 44.89
CA MET A 1 7.35 -43.20 45.32
C MET A 1 7.73 -42.38 44.09
N ARG A 2 7.67 -41.06 44.23
CA ARG A 2 7.64 -40.00 43.21
C ARG A 2 8.59 -40.24 42.02
N ASN A 3 8.08 -40.10 40.79
CA ASN A 3 8.87 -39.66 39.65
C ASN A 3 8.13 -38.51 38.97
N ALA A 4 8.81 -37.37 38.92
CA ALA A 4 8.32 -36.07 38.54
C ALA A 4 8.15 -35.95 37.02
N ALA A 5 7.06 -35.29 36.62
CA ALA A 5 6.85 -34.81 35.27
C ALA A 5 7.83 -33.65 35.00
N LEU A 6 8.62 -33.79 33.93
CA LEU A 6 9.47 -32.73 33.38
C LEU A 6 8.75 -32.18 32.15
N THR A 7 8.09 -31.05 32.35
CA THR A 7 7.46 -30.25 31.29
C THR A 7 8.57 -29.45 30.60
N LEU A 8 8.94 -29.83 29.38
CA LEU A 8 9.88 -29.07 28.54
C LEU A 8 9.08 -28.03 27.76
N ALA A 9 9.15 -26.77 28.17
CA ALA A 9 8.59 -25.64 27.42
C ALA A 9 9.53 -25.31 26.25
N LEU A 10 9.09 -25.58 25.03
CA LEU A 10 9.74 -25.17 23.80
C LEU A 10 9.37 -23.70 23.54
N VAL A 11 10.34 -22.79 23.67
CA VAL A 11 10.18 -21.37 23.32
C VAL A 11 10.42 -21.22 21.83
N CYS A 12 9.39 -20.76 21.11
CA CYS A 12 9.42 -20.41 19.70
C CYS A 12 10.28 -19.16 19.47
N LEU A 13 11.27 -19.27 18.56
CA LEU A 13 11.94 -18.12 17.97
C LEU A 13 11.39 -17.94 16.55
N LEU A 14 10.48 -16.98 16.37
CA LEU A 14 10.06 -16.51 15.05
C LEU A 14 10.81 -15.22 14.74
N LEU A 15 11.82 -15.31 13.88
CA LEU A 15 12.46 -14.15 13.24
C LEU A 15 11.58 -13.73 12.07
N VAL A 16 10.81 -12.64 12.25
CA VAL A 16 10.13 -11.95 11.16
C VAL A 16 11.10 -10.89 10.64
N SER A 17 11.82 -11.19 9.56
CA SER A 17 12.52 -10.18 8.77
C SER A 17 11.52 -9.53 7.83
N GLY A 18 10.89 -8.44 8.28
CA GLY A 18 10.11 -7.57 7.41
C GLY A 18 11.04 -6.65 6.61
N CYS A 19 11.14 -6.89 5.30
CA CYS A 19 11.56 -5.88 4.35
C CYS A 19 10.40 -4.88 4.18
N LEU A 20 10.45 -3.76 4.89
CA LEU A 20 9.75 -2.55 4.48
C LEU A 20 10.82 -1.64 3.87
N GLY A 21 10.65 -1.33 2.59
CA GLY A 21 11.49 -0.37 1.89
C GLY A 21 11.40 0.97 2.62
N VAL A 22 12.53 1.43 3.13
CA VAL A 22 12.67 2.74 3.75
C VAL A 22 13.15 3.68 2.65
N THR A 23 12.31 4.61 2.22
CA THR A 23 12.76 5.80 1.51
C THR A 23 13.02 6.87 2.58
N PHE A 24 14.28 7.26 2.72
CA PHE A 24 14.64 8.51 3.39
C PHE A 24 14.70 9.56 2.28
N ASP A 25 13.81 10.55 2.31
CA ASP A 25 13.99 11.74 1.48
C ASP A 25 15.07 12.61 2.12
N ASP A 26 16.30 12.53 1.58
CA ASP A 26 17.40 13.44 1.88
C ASP A 26 17.13 14.80 1.21
N ALA A 27 16.29 15.63 1.83
CA ALA A 27 16.17 17.03 1.45
C ALA A 27 17.39 17.82 1.97
N ALA A 28 18.43 17.95 1.14
CA ALA A 28 19.56 18.85 1.40
C ALA A 28 19.16 20.33 1.16
N PRO A 29 19.65 21.30 1.96
CA PRO A 29 19.33 22.71 1.77
C PRO A 29 20.05 23.33 0.56
N PRO A 30 19.45 24.32 -0.13
CA PRO A 30 20.03 24.94 -1.33
C PRO A 30 21.16 25.91 -0.96
N THR A 31 22.37 25.65 -1.46
CA THR A 31 23.46 26.64 -1.48
C THR A 31 23.43 27.39 -2.81
N THR A 32 23.47 28.72 -2.73
CA THR A 32 23.48 29.67 -3.84
C THR A 32 24.80 29.70 -4.61
N ASP A 33 24.73 29.67 -5.95
CA ASP A 33 25.80 29.93 -6.94
C ASP A 33 26.33 31.39 -6.84
N ASP A 34 27.49 31.86 -7.33
CA ASP A 34 28.44 31.54 -8.43
C ASP A 34 29.65 32.56 -8.34
N PRO A 35 30.63 32.75 -9.27
CA PRO A 35 31.24 31.92 -10.33
C PRO A 35 32.81 31.99 -10.45
N LEU A 36 33.34 31.28 -11.48
CA LEU A 36 34.65 31.33 -12.19
C LEU A 36 35.75 30.33 -11.78
N ALA A 37 36.05 29.34 -12.64
CA ALA A 37 37.00 29.48 -13.75
C ALA A 37 37.28 28.15 -14.50
N ASP A 38 37.43 28.31 -15.81
CA ASP A 38 37.92 27.43 -16.87
C ASP A 38 39.12 26.52 -16.54
N SER A 39 39.05 25.25 -16.95
CA SER A 39 40.11 24.56 -17.72
C SER A 39 39.67 23.14 -18.11
N GLY A 40 39.72 22.85 -19.40
CA GLY A 40 39.35 21.56 -19.97
C GLY A 40 40.41 20.47 -19.78
N GLU A 41 39.98 19.22 -19.92
CA GLU A 41 40.80 18.18 -20.54
C GLU A 41 39.94 17.03 -21.08
N THR A 42 40.36 16.53 -22.23
CA THR A 42 39.72 15.51 -23.04
C THR A 42 40.15 14.13 -22.56
N ALA A 43 39.22 13.19 -22.35
CA ALA A 43 39.56 11.77 -22.24
C ALA A 43 38.47 10.90 -22.89
N THR A 44 38.75 10.45 -24.10
CA THR A 44 38.06 9.38 -24.82
C THR A 44 38.27 8.06 -24.10
N ALA A 45 37.18 7.35 -23.77
CA ALA A 45 37.24 5.93 -23.42
C ALA A 45 36.16 5.16 -24.19
N THR A 46 36.62 4.41 -25.18
CA THR A 46 35.88 3.46 -25.99
C THR A 46 35.57 2.21 -25.17
N GLY A 47 34.30 1.84 -25.04
CA GLY A 47 33.85 0.60 -24.40
C GLY A 47 32.67 0.00 -25.17
N THR A 48 32.93 -1.14 -25.82
CA THR A 48 32.03 -1.95 -26.66
C THR A 48 30.73 -2.36 -25.94
N PRO A 49 29.56 -2.40 -26.62
CA PRO A 49 28.34 -2.92 -26.03
C PRO A 49 28.37 -4.46 -26.01
N VAL A 50 28.34 -5.06 -24.82
CA VAL A 50 28.04 -6.49 -24.66
C VAL A 50 26.53 -6.65 -24.66
N GLY A 51 25.99 -7.15 -25.77
CA GLY A 51 24.60 -7.58 -25.87
C GLY A 51 24.36 -8.76 -24.94
N SER A 52 23.58 -8.53 -23.88
CA SER A 52 23.02 -9.59 -23.06
C SER A 52 21.67 -9.98 -23.65
N THR A 53 21.68 -10.96 -24.54
CA THR A 53 20.49 -11.75 -24.87
C THR A 53 20.13 -12.59 -23.64
N ALA A 54 19.31 -12.02 -22.76
CA ALA A 54 18.64 -12.77 -21.71
C ALA A 54 17.60 -13.66 -22.40
N ASN A 55 17.99 -14.92 -22.60
CA ASN A 55 17.12 -16.00 -23.02
C ASN A 55 16.09 -16.22 -21.89
N ALA A 56 14.94 -15.55 -21.99
CA ALA A 56 13.78 -15.83 -21.17
C ALA A 56 13.24 -17.20 -21.59
N THR A 57 13.75 -18.26 -20.98
CA THR A 57 13.10 -19.58 -20.99
C THR A 57 11.75 -19.41 -20.29
N ALA A 58 10.71 -19.10 -21.08
CA ALA A 58 9.34 -19.29 -20.66
C ALA A 58 9.20 -20.74 -20.18
N ALA A 59 8.92 -20.92 -18.89
CA ALA A 59 8.58 -22.22 -18.36
C ALA A 59 7.30 -22.68 -19.08
N ALA A 60 7.46 -23.55 -20.07
CA ALA A 60 6.34 -24.19 -20.75
C ALA A 60 5.62 -25.06 -19.72
N GLY A 61 4.52 -24.57 -19.18
CA GLY A 61 3.59 -25.37 -18.39
C GLY A 61 3.18 -26.59 -19.20
N THR A 62 3.33 -27.77 -18.60
CA THR A 62 2.94 -29.05 -19.21
C THR A 62 1.47 -29.00 -19.61
N ALA A 63 1.18 -29.15 -20.90
CA ALA A 63 -0.20 -29.14 -21.40
C ALA A 63 -1.04 -30.24 -20.74
N VAL A 64 -2.25 -29.89 -20.33
CA VAL A 64 -3.19 -30.83 -19.70
C VAL A 64 -3.74 -31.79 -20.76
N PRO A 65 -3.94 -33.10 -20.44
CA PRO A 65 -4.56 -34.05 -21.36
C PRO A 65 -5.92 -33.57 -21.85
N ALA A 66 -6.26 -33.88 -23.11
CA ALA A 66 -7.54 -33.48 -23.68
C ALA A 66 -8.72 -34.07 -22.89
N LYS A 67 -9.74 -33.24 -22.61
CA LYS A 67 -10.96 -33.62 -21.89
C LYS A 67 -12.19 -33.17 -22.69
N PRO A 68 -13.36 -33.80 -22.52
CA PRO A 68 -14.62 -33.25 -23.04
C PRO A 68 -14.90 -31.88 -22.43
N ASN A 69 -15.36 -30.92 -23.24
CA ASN A 69 -15.82 -29.62 -22.75
C ASN A 69 -17.13 -29.80 -21.96
N PRO A 70 -17.20 -29.47 -20.65
CA PRO A 70 -18.42 -29.55 -19.86
C PRO A 70 -19.57 -28.69 -20.40
N TRP A 71 -19.25 -27.62 -21.12
CA TRP A 71 -20.23 -26.64 -21.61
C TRP A 71 -20.83 -26.98 -22.97
N GLY A 72 -20.25 -27.95 -23.70
CA GLY A 72 -20.64 -28.28 -25.08
C GLY A 72 -19.81 -27.55 -26.13
N ASP A 73 -20.32 -27.50 -27.36
CA ASP A 73 -19.62 -26.93 -28.53
C ASP A 73 -20.12 -25.53 -28.94
N ASP A 74 -21.23 -25.06 -28.36
CA ASP A 74 -21.77 -23.73 -28.64
C ASP A 74 -21.02 -22.65 -27.82
N PRO A 75 -20.86 -21.42 -28.35
CA PRO A 75 -20.25 -20.33 -27.59
C PRO A 75 -21.05 -19.99 -26.33
N LEU A 76 -20.36 -19.89 -25.20
CA LEU A 76 -20.95 -19.53 -23.90
C LEU A 76 -21.38 -18.06 -23.92
N VAL A 77 -22.68 -17.80 -23.73
CA VAL A 77 -23.22 -16.46 -23.59
C VAL A 77 -22.94 -15.93 -22.19
N VAL A 78 -22.22 -14.82 -22.10
CA VAL A 78 -21.86 -14.18 -20.84
C VAL A 78 -22.65 -12.89 -20.67
N GLY A 79 -23.58 -12.89 -19.72
CA GLY A 79 -24.24 -11.70 -19.21
C GLY A 79 -23.32 -10.91 -18.29
N VAL A 80 -23.48 -9.59 -18.29
CA VAL A 80 -22.73 -8.67 -17.42
C VAL A 80 -23.72 -7.84 -16.63
N GLU A 81 -23.68 -7.95 -15.30
CA GLU A 81 -24.52 -7.21 -14.37
C GLU A 81 -23.66 -6.39 -13.39
N GLY A 82 -24.07 -5.14 -13.14
CA GLY A 82 -23.38 -4.27 -12.18
C GLY A 82 -23.59 -2.78 -12.47
N PRO A 83 -22.89 -1.89 -11.74
CA PRO A 83 -22.93 -0.46 -11.98
C PRO A 83 -22.53 -0.11 -13.43
N ALA A 84 -23.29 0.79 -14.06
CA ALA A 84 -23.21 1.08 -15.50
C ALA A 84 -21.98 1.90 -15.94
N ASP A 85 -21.12 2.33 -15.01
CA ASP A 85 -20.15 3.42 -15.20
C ASP A 85 -18.69 2.98 -15.40
N ARG A 86 -18.37 1.69 -15.31
CA ARG A 86 -16.98 1.22 -15.21
C ARG A 86 -16.35 0.52 -16.42
N GLY A 87 -17.02 0.48 -17.58
CA GLY A 87 -16.47 -0.27 -18.73
C GLY A 87 -16.31 -1.77 -18.43
N HIS A 88 -17.19 -2.31 -17.58
CA HIS A 88 -17.17 -3.72 -17.16
C HIS A 88 -17.22 -4.71 -18.34
N VAL A 89 -17.90 -4.34 -19.42
CA VAL A 89 -17.98 -5.16 -20.63
C VAL A 89 -16.59 -5.39 -21.22
N ASP A 90 -15.79 -4.35 -21.37
CA ASP A 90 -14.45 -4.43 -21.98
C ASP A 90 -13.52 -5.35 -21.19
N VAL A 91 -13.58 -5.32 -19.85
CA VAL A 91 -12.75 -6.20 -19.01
C VAL A 91 -13.25 -7.65 -19.01
N VAL A 92 -14.56 -7.88 -19.14
CA VAL A 92 -15.12 -9.23 -19.32
C VAL A 92 -14.71 -9.78 -20.68
N GLU A 93 -14.80 -9.00 -21.76
CA GLU A 93 -14.32 -9.37 -23.09
C GLU A 93 -12.82 -9.70 -23.09
N ALA A 94 -12.01 -8.90 -22.40
CA ALA A 94 -10.57 -9.16 -22.27
C ALA A 94 -10.26 -10.44 -21.48
N ALA A 95 -11.10 -10.79 -20.49
CA ALA A 95 -10.95 -12.00 -19.68
C ALA A 95 -11.42 -13.26 -20.42
N THR A 96 -12.53 -13.20 -21.15
CA THR A 96 -13.01 -14.32 -21.97
C THR A 96 -12.04 -14.61 -23.11
N ALA A 97 -11.58 -13.58 -23.84
CA ALA A 97 -10.60 -13.73 -24.91
C ALA A 97 -9.27 -14.35 -24.45
N TYR A 98 -8.88 -14.13 -23.19
CA TYR A 98 -7.71 -14.79 -22.59
C TYR A 98 -7.90 -16.30 -22.54
N TRP A 99 -9.08 -16.78 -22.16
CA TRP A 99 -9.37 -18.21 -22.06
C TRP A 99 -9.65 -18.85 -23.41
N GLU A 100 -10.28 -18.18 -24.37
CA GLU A 100 -10.43 -18.70 -25.76
C GLU A 100 -9.07 -19.08 -26.37
N GLN A 101 -8.03 -18.31 -26.06
CA GLN A 101 -6.67 -18.55 -26.57
C GLN A 101 -5.89 -19.62 -25.81
N ARG A 102 -6.33 -20.00 -24.59
CA ARG A 102 -5.48 -20.72 -23.61
C ARG A 102 -6.15 -21.93 -22.97
N ALA A 103 -7.47 -22.05 -23.02
CA ALA A 103 -8.22 -23.14 -22.40
C ALA A 103 -7.74 -24.49 -22.91
N ARG A 104 -7.39 -24.61 -24.19
CA ARG A 104 -6.87 -25.86 -24.74
C ARG A 104 -5.61 -26.35 -24.03
N GLN A 105 -4.73 -25.43 -23.65
CA GLN A 105 -3.49 -25.73 -22.96
C GLN A 105 -3.73 -26.09 -21.48
N TYR A 106 -4.58 -25.33 -20.79
CA TYR A 106 -4.73 -25.41 -19.34
C TYR A 106 -5.94 -26.24 -18.89
N ALA A 107 -7.09 -26.11 -19.54
CA ALA A 107 -8.30 -26.88 -19.23
C ALA A 107 -8.41 -28.18 -20.05
N GLY A 108 -7.72 -28.28 -21.19
CA GLY A 108 -7.68 -29.47 -22.05
C GLY A 108 -8.76 -29.51 -23.12
N PHE A 109 -9.47 -28.40 -23.34
CA PHE A 109 -10.50 -28.24 -24.38
C PHE A 109 -10.55 -26.79 -24.86
N ASP A 110 -11.07 -26.58 -26.06
CA ASP A 110 -11.30 -25.23 -26.60
C ASP A 110 -12.63 -24.69 -26.05
N VAL A 111 -12.69 -23.37 -25.82
CA VAL A 111 -13.90 -22.67 -25.38
C VAL A 111 -14.05 -21.41 -26.23
N ASP A 112 -15.29 -21.10 -26.59
CA ASP A 112 -15.68 -19.85 -27.26
C ASP A 112 -16.67 -19.12 -26.37
N TYR A 113 -16.57 -17.79 -26.29
CA TYR A 113 -17.48 -16.95 -25.52
C TYR A 113 -18.20 -15.94 -26.42
N ARG A 114 -19.34 -15.47 -25.94
CA ARG A 114 -20.04 -14.31 -26.49
C ARG A 114 -20.51 -13.43 -25.35
N VAL A 115 -19.84 -12.30 -25.14
CA VAL A 115 -20.24 -11.32 -24.14
C VAL A 115 -21.43 -10.53 -24.66
N VAL A 116 -22.55 -10.63 -23.95
CA VAL A 116 -23.81 -9.94 -24.28
C VAL A 116 -24.31 -9.31 -22.98
N PRO A 117 -24.01 -8.03 -22.72
CA PRO A 117 -24.57 -7.32 -21.58
C PRO A 117 -26.11 -7.43 -21.60
N ASP A 118 -26.72 -7.62 -20.43
CA ASP A 118 -28.17 -7.80 -20.28
C ASP A 118 -28.80 -8.92 -21.13
N ALA A 119 -28.06 -10.00 -21.41
CA ALA A 119 -28.60 -11.16 -22.11
C ALA A 119 -29.85 -11.73 -21.41
N GLU A 120 -30.88 -12.08 -22.19
CA GLU A 120 -32.11 -12.66 -21.64
C GLU A 120 -31.92 -14.10 -21.12
N GLU A 121 -31.05 -14.88 -21.78
CA GLU A 121 -30.75 -16.28 -21.45
C GLU A 121 -29.22 -16.54 -21.48
N PRO A 122 -28.44 -15.99 -20.54
CA PRO A 122 -27.00 -16.23 -20.47
C PRO A 122 -26.66 -17.64 -19.94
N ASP A 123 -25.51 -18.16 -20.33
CA ASP A 123 -24.90 -19.35 -19.71
C ASP A 123 -24.21 -18.98 -18.39
N LEU A 124 -23.53 -17.82 -18.37
CA LEU A 124 -22.83 -17.26 -17.23
C LEU A 124 -23.31 -15.81 -16.99
N VAL A 125 -23.48 -15.40 -15.74
CA VAL A 125 -23.65 -13.98 -15.39
C VAL A 125 -22.49 -13.52 -14.53
N VAL A 126 -21.77 -12.50 -14.98
CA VAL A 126 -20.73 -11.81 -14.21
C VAL A 126 -21.36 -10.66 -13.45
N ASN A 127 -21.34 -10.73 -12.13
CA ASN A 127 -21.92 -9.78 -11.20
C ASN A 127 -20.82 -8.94 -10.55
N PHE A 128 -20.79 -7.64 -10.82
CA PHE A 128 -19.91 -6.70 -10.13
C PHE A 128 -20.59 -6.18 -8.87
N VAL A 129 -20.04 -6.53 -7.70
CA VAL A 129 -20.65 -6.29 -6.38
C VAL A 129 -19.65 -5.66 -5.41
N ASP A 130 -20.13 -4.90 -4.43
CA ASP A 130 -19.24 -4.31 -3.41
C ASP A 130 -18.73 -5.37 -2.42
N ASP A 131 -19.61 -6.31 -2.07
CA ASP A 131 -19.33 -7.45 -1.19
C ASP A 131 -19.60 -8.75 -1.94
N VAL A 132 -18.56 -9.57 -2.10
CA VAL A 132 -18.67 -10.89 -2.73
C VAL A 132 -19.34 -11.85 -1.74
N PRO A 133 -20.35 -12.64 -2.16
CA PRO A 133 -20.95 -13.66 -1.31
C PRO A 133 -19.91 -14.68 -0.79
N ALA A 134 -20.24 -15.38 0.30
CA ALA A 134 -19.36 -16.42 0.82
C ALA A 134 -19.03 -17.45 -0.27
N CYS A 135 -17.73 -17.64 -0.52
CA CYS A 135 -17.22 -18.51 -1.56
C CYS A 135 -16.55 -19.73 -0.91
N GLY A 136 -17.32 -20.80 -0.74
CA GLY A 136 -16.88 -21.94 0.08
C GLY A 136 -16.71 -21.52 1.55
N ASP A 137 -15.51 -21.72 2.10
CA ASP A 137 -15.18 -21.38 3.50
C ASP A 137 -14.62 -19.94 3.66
N THR A 138 -14.44 -19.21 2.55
CA THR A 138 -13.86 -17.86 2.52
C THR A 138 -14.95 -16.78 2.57
N HIS A 139 -14.74 -15.76 3.42
CA HIS A 139 -15.72 -14.69 3.67
C HIS A 139 -15.25 -13.30 3.20
N ASP A 140 -14.00 -13.18 2.76
CA ASP A 140 -13.31 -11.97 2.33
C ASP A 140 -12.79 -12.07 0.89
N ALA A 141 -13.40 -12.97 0.10
CA ALA A 141 -13.03 -13.18 -1.28
C ALA A 141 -13.26 -11.93 -2.14
N VAL A 142 -12.41 -11.74 -3.15
CA VAL A 142 -12.49 -10.66 -4.14
C VAL A 142 -13.16 -11.10 -5.44
N GLY A 143 -13.38 -12.41 -5.59
CA GLY A 143 -14.17 -13.02 -6.64
C GLY A 143 -14.73 -14.36 -6.17
N CYS A 144 -15.74 -14.85 -6.88
CA CYS A 144 -16.28 -16.19 -6.67
C CYS A 144 -16.93 -16.74 -7.92
N ALA A 145 -16.63 -17.99 -8.25
CA ALA A 145 -17.26 -18.72 -9.34
C ALA A 145 -17.43 -20.21 -8.99
N PRO A 146 -18.41 -20.90 -9.60
CA PRO A 146 -18.55 -22.33 -9.48
C PRO A 146 -17.37 -23.06 -10.14
N LEU A 147 -16.89 -24.11 -9.50
CA LEU A 147 -15.91 -25.02 -10.08
C LEU A 147 -16.63 -26.06 -10.96
N VAL A 148 -16.61 -25.86 -12.28
CA VAL A 148 -17.29 -26.73 -13.25
C VAL A 148 -16.30 -27.72 -13.85
N THR A 149 -16.44 -28.98 -13.45
CA THR A 149 -15.61 -30.10 -13.92
C THR A 149 -16.39 -31.12 -14.76
N ASP A 150 -17.72 -31.08 -14.70
CA ASP A 150 -18.63 -32.00 -15.40
C ASP A 150 -19.91 -31.29 -15.84
N ALA A 151 -20.46 -31.69 -16.99
CA ALA A 151 -21.64 -31.08 -17.58
C ALA A 151 -22.90 -31.20 -16.69
N GLY A 152 -22.98 -32.24 -15.86
CA GLY A 152 -24.09 -32.43 -14.92
C GLY A 152 -24.08 -31.49 -13.73
N GLN A 153 -23.03 -30.68 -13.55
CA GLN A 153 -22.95 -29.67 -12.49
C GLN A 153 -23.60 -28.34 -12.89
N ILE A 154 -23.82 -28.11 -14.18
CA ILE A 154 -24.20 -26.81 -14.72
C ILE A 154 -25.71 -26.56 -14.53
N ASP A 155 -26.05 -25.52 -13.78
CA ASP A 155 -27.40 -24.95 -13.66
C ASP A 155 -27.39 -23.50 -14.18
N ARG A 156 -27.97 -23.29 -15.37
CA ARG A 156 -27.87 -22.00 -16.08
C ARG A 156 -28.91 -20.98 -15.58
N PRO A 157 -28.56 -19.69 -15.45
CA PRO A 157 -27.20 -19.16 -15.56
C PRO A 157 -26.35 -19.49 -14.32
N GLU A 158 -25.09 -19.82 -14.54
CA GLU A 158 -24.11 -19.92 -13.45
C GLU A 158 -23.61 -18.52 -13.07
N GLN A 159 -23.45 -18.28 -11.77
CA GLN A 159 -23.14 -16.96 -11.25
C GLN A 159 -21.63 -16.81 -10.97
N VAL A 160 -21.04 -15.76 -11.53
CA VAL A 160 -19.68 -15.30 -11.22
C VAL A 160 -19.81 -13.96 -10.51
N TYR A 161 -19.12 -13.77 -9.39
CA TYR A 161 -19.09 -12.53 -8.62
C TYR A 161 -17.69 -11.94 -8.63
N VAL A 162 -17.59 -10.63 -8.80
CA VAL A 162 -16.32 -9.89 -8.80
C VAL A 162 -16.48 -8.62 -7.98
N LYS A 163 -15.52 -8.37 -7.09
CA LYS A 163 -15.53 -7.20 -6.23
C LYS A 163 -15.30 -5.90 -7.04
N THR A 164 -16.09 -4.87 -6.77
CA THR A 164 -15.87 -3.51 -7.28
C THR A 164 -14.73 -2.82 -6.52
N GLY A 165 -14.31 -1.64 -6.99
CA GLY A 165 -13.28 -0.83 -6.31
C GLY A 165 -11.85 -1.22 -6.64
N LEU A 166 -11.63 -2.20 -7.52
CA LEU A 166 -10.33 -2.60 -8.02
C LEU A 166 -9.93 -1.80 -9.28
N SER A 167 -8.62 -1.73 -9.55
CA SER A 167 -8.06 -1.27 -10.83
C SER A 167 -8.53 -2.16 -11.99
N THR A 168 -8.45 -1.66 -13.22
CA THR A 168 -8.80 -2.41 -14.43
C THR A 168 -7.98 -3.70 -14.54
N GLU A 169 -6.68 -3.63 -14.26
CA GLU A 169 -5.75 -4.76 -14.29
C GLU A 169 -6.12 -5.82 -13.24
N SER A 170 -6.38 -5.38 -12.01
CA SER A 170 -6.76 -6.28 -10.91
C SER A 170 -8.13 -6.91 -11.15
N THR A 171 -9.10 -6.13 -11.65
CA THR A 171 -10.43 -6.64 -12.05
C THR A 171 -10.31 -7.69 -13.14
N THR A 172 -9.48 -7.44 -14.16
CA THR A 172 -9.24 -8.38 -15.26
C THR A 172 -8.56 -9.65 -14.76
N LEU A 173 -7.63 -9.55 -13.82
CA LEU A 173 -6.98 -10.71 -13.20
C LEU A 173 -7.98 -11.58 -12.44
N VAL A 174 -8.82 -10.97 -11.61
CA VAL A 174 -9.89 -11.68 -10.88
C VAL A 174 -10.85 -12.35 -11.86
N LEU A 175 -11.33 -11.64 -12.89
CA LEU A 175 -12.20 -12.24 -13.91
C LEU A 175 -11.56 -13.45 -14.60
N ARG A 176 -10.27 -13.38 -14.95
CA ARG A 176 -9.54 -14.52 -15.52
C ARG A 176 -9.49 -15.68 -14.51
N HIS A 177 -9.23 -15.41 -13.24
CA HIS A 177 -9.21 -16.43 -12.20
C HIS A 177 -10.58 -17.13 -12.07
N GLU A 178 -11.65 -16.35 -11.90
CA GLU A 178 -13.00 -16.88 -11.72
C GLU A 178 -13.50 -17.65 -12.95
N LEU A 179 -13.24 -17.15 -14.16
CA LEU A 179 -13.53 -17.90 -15.38
C LEU A 179 -12.68 -19.17 -15.51
N GLY A 180 -11.51 -19.24 -14.89
CA GLY A 180 -10.74 -20.48 -14.80
C GLY A 180 -11.48 -21.56 -14.00
N HIS A 181 -12.16 -21.19 -12.91
CA HIS A 181 -13.00 -22.12 -12.15
C HIS A 181 -14.19 -22.64 -12.96
N THR A 182 -14.83 -21.80 -13.76
CA THR A 182 -15.90 -22.23 -14.66
C THR A 182 -15.38 -23.17 -15.76
N LEU A 183 -14.07 -23.25 -15.98
CA LEU A 183 -13.41 -24.20 -16.87
C LEU A 183 -12.81 -25.43 -16.15
N GLY A 184 -13.03 -25.54 -14.84
CA GLY A 184 -12.62 -26.68 -14.02
C GLY A 184 -11.20 -26.59 -13.46
N LEU A 185 -10.57 -25.43 -13.53
CA LEU A 185 -9.24 -25.18 -12.95
C LEU A 185 -9.37 -24.86 -11.46
N ARG A 186 -8.45 -25.39 -10.66
CA ARG A 186 -8.32 -25.13 -9.22
C ARG A 186 -7.15 -24.19 -8.95
N HIS A 187 -6.99 -23.78 -7.70
CA HIS A 187 -5.96 -22.82 -7.34
C HIS A 187 -4.51 -23.29 -7.61
N ASP A 188 -4.28 -24.60 -7.54
CA ASP A 188 -2.96 -25.20 -7.79
C ASP A 188 -2.69 -25.49 -9.27
N ASP A 189 -3.68 -25.28 -10.14
CA ASP A 189 -3.54 -25.53 -11.57
C ASP A 189 -2.83 -24.37 -12.28
N ALA A 190 -2.21 -24.66 -13.42
CA ALA A 190 -1.61 -23.64 -14.25
C ALA A 190 -2.70 -22.82 -15.00
N PRO A 191 -2.45 -21.54 -15.30
CA PRO A 191 -1.22 -20.80 -15.04
C PRO A 191 -1.25 -20.10 -13.66
N GLN A 192 -0.14 -20.20 -12.92
CA GLN A 192 -0.07 -19.80 -11.51
C GLN A 192 -0.03 -18.29 -11.28
N ASP A 193 0.22 -17.49 -12.31
CA ASP A 193 0.03 -16.04 -12.28
C ASP A 193 -1.45 -15.63 -12.34
N VAL A 194 -2.35 -16.55 -12.73
CA VAL A 194 -3.81 -16.35 -12.75
C VAL A 194 -4.52 -17.16 -11.67
N MET A 195 -4.29 -18.47 -11.62
CA MET A 195 -5.12 -19.39 -10.82
C MET A 195 -4.72 -19.48 -9.35
N ARG A 196 -3.54 -19.01 -8.93
CA ARG A 196 -3.14 -19.11 -7.52
C ARG A 196 -4.19 -18.46 -6.59
N ALA A 197 -4.37 -19.04 -5.40
CA ALA A 197 -5.39 -18.59 -4.44
C ALA A 197 -5.20 -17.16 -3.94
N GLU A 198 -3.96 -16.66 -3.92
CA GLU A 198 -3.61 -15.35 -3.37
C GLU A 198 -2.87 -14.51 -4.41
N SER A 199 -3.32 -13.29 -4.61
CA SER A 199 -2.66 -12.30 -5.48
C SER A 199 -2.72 -10.93 -4.85
N VAL A 200 -1.69 -10.11 -5.12
CA VAL A 200 -1.73 -8.69 -4.81
C VAL A 200 -2.65 -8.02 -5.83
N LEU A 201 -3.64 -7.30 -5.32
CA LEU A 201 -4.60 -6.52 -6.12
C LEU A 201 -4.54 -5.07 -5.68
N TYR A 202 -4.81 -4.19 -6.63
CA TYR A 202 -4.71 -2.75 -6.46
C TYR A 202 -6.04 -2.07 -6.76
N THR A 203 -6.32 -0.99 -6.07
CA THR A 203 -7.42 -0.06 -6.39
C THR A 203 -7.08 0.77 -7.62
N PRO A 204 -8.04 1.50 -8.23
CA PRO A 204 -7.71 2.56 -9.17
C PRO A 204 -6.78 3.59 -8.50
N LYS A 205 -6.09 4.37 -9.34
CA LYS A 205 -5.21 5.44 -8.87
C LYS A 205 -5.93 6.41 -7.94
N GLN A 206 -5.27 6.78 -6.86
CA GLN A 206 -5.76 7.71 -5.87
C GLN A 206 -4.76 8.87 -5.67
N PRO A 207 -5.19 10.01 -5.10
CA PRO A 207 -4.26 11.05 -4.71
C PRO A 207 -3.34 10.59 -3.57
N ASN A 208 -2.05 10.83 -3.73
CA ASN A 208 -1.03 10.63 -2.72
C ASN A 208 -1.28 11.57 -1.53
N ALA A 209 -0.82 11.19 -0.35
CA ALA A 209 -0.91 11.99 0.87
C ALA A 209 -0.32 13.39 0.66
N THR A 210 0.78 13.48 -0.08
CA THR A 210 1.47 14.74 -0.43
C THR A 210 0.64 15.65 -1.33
N ASP A 211 -0.31 15.09 -2.09
CA ASP A 211 -1.18 15.83 -3.01
C ASP A 211 -2.54 16.19 -2.40
N ARG A 212 -2.79 15.78 -1.15
CA ARG A 212 -4.05 16.04 -0.44
C ARG A 212 -3.97 17.34 0.34
N ASP A 213 -5.08 18.09 0.34
CA ASP A 213 -5.29 19.23 1.23
C ASP A 213 -5.12 18.84 2.73
N PHE A 214 -5.44 17.59 3.08
CA PHE A 214 -5.22 17.03 4.40
C PHE A 214 -4.85 15.53 4.30
N PRO A 215 -3.65 15.11 4.73
CA PRO A 215 -3.14 13.77 4.47
C PRO A 215 -3.58 12.70 5.48
N TRP A 216 -4.54 12.98 6.37
CA TRP A 216 -4.98 12.06 7.44
C TRP A 216 -6.48 11.74 7.33
N PRO A 217 -6.94 10.62 7.90
CA PRO A 217 -8.36 10.27 7.87
C PRO A 217 -9.23 11.22 8.71
N ASP A 218 -8.68 11.79 9.78
CA ASP A 218 -9.35 12.74 10.67
C ASP A 218 -8.34 13.66 11.37
N SER A 219 -8.84 14.64 12.10
CA SER A 219 -8.05 15.65 12.82
C SER A 219 -7.86 15.33 14.31
N GLU A 220 -8.07 14.08 14.72
CA GLU A 220 -7.98 13.61 16.11
C GLU A 220 -6.76 12.70 16.31
N PHE A 221 -5.65 13.28 16.76
CA PHE A 221 -4.38 12.58 16.85
C PHE A 221 -4.15 11.95 18.23
N THR A 222 -3.62 10.74 18.22
CA THR A 222 -3.05 10.07 19.38
C THR A 222 -1.53 10.17 19.36
N VAL A 223 -0.94 10.52 20.51
CA VAL A 223 0.51 10.79 20.61
C VAL A 223 1.14 9.86 21.64
N TYR A 224 2.18 9.15 21.24
CA TYR A 224 3.04 8.39 22.14
C TYR A 224 4.42 9.04 22.21
N VAL A 225 4.96 9.15 23.42
CA VAL A 225 6.33 9.63 23.67
C VAL A 225 7.11 8.51 24.33
N ASP A 226 8.17 8.06 23.67
CA ASP A 226 9.07 7.05 24.21
C ASP A 226 10.06 7.67 25.20
N GLU A 227 9.73 7.60 26.47
CA GLU A 227 10.51 8.23 27.54
C GLU A 227 11.72 7.39 28.01
N ARG A 228 11.97 6.20 27.43
CA ARG A 228 12.98 5.24 27.94
C ARG A 228 14.42 5.76 27.93
N ASN A 229 14.76 6.60 26.94
CA ASN A 229 16.12 7.13 26.74
C ASN A 229 16.19 8.64 27.04
N VAL A 230 15.31 9.14 27.89
CA VAL A 230 15.16 10.57 28.18
C VAL A 230 15.66 10.86 29.60
N SER A 231 16.55 11.84 29.75
CA SER A 231 17.12 12.23 31.05
C SER A 231 16.12 12.96 31.95
N ASP A 232 15.21 13.74 31.38
CA ASP A 232 14.11 14.42 32.07
C ASP A 232 12.78 14.16 31.32
N PRO A 233 12.11 13.04 31.60
CA PRO A 233 10.86 12.67 30.93
C PRO A 233 9.75 13.72 31.08
N ALA A 234 9.63 14.34 32.26
CA ALA A 234 8.57 15.30 32.54
C ALA A 234 8.74 16.58 31.72
N ALA A 235 9.94 17.18 31.73
CA ALA A 235 10.23 18.37 30.94
C ALA A 235 10.18 18.09 29.43
N THR A 236 10.57 16.88 29.01
CA THR A 236 10.48 16.46 27.61
C THR A 236 9.03 16.33 27.15
N ARG A 237 8.17 15.73 27.98
CA ARG A 237 6.74 15.63 27.67
C ARG A 237 6.06 16.99 27.63
N GLU A 238 6.46 17.90 28.51
CA GLU A 238 6.01 19.31 28.49
C GLU A 238 6.40 19.99 27.17
N GLN A 239 7.62 19.79 26.68
CA GLN A 239 8.06 20.31 25.38
C GLN A 239 7.26 19.74 24.20
N VAL A 240 6.95 18.44 24.21
CA VAL A 240 6.04 17.85 23.22
C VAL A 240 4.66 18.50 23.32
N GLN A 241 4.10 18.63 24.52
CA GLN A 241 2.79 19.25 24.75
C GLN A 241 2.74 20.70 24.22
N HIS A 242 3.79 21.50 24.41
CA HIS A 242 3.86 22.84 23.84
C HIS A 242 3.69 22.85 22.32
N ALA A 243 4.35 21.89 21.63
CA ALA A 243 4.21 21.76 20.19
C ALA A 243 2.80 21.34 19.76
N LEU A 244 2.19 20.39 20.47
CA LEU A 244 0.81 19.95 20.18
C LEU A 244 -0.18 21.12 20.38
N THR A 245 -0.10 21.78 21.53
CA THR A 245 -0.99 22.90 21.87
C THR A 245 -0.83 24.09 20.93
N TYR A 246 0.38 24.33 20.40
CA TYR A 246 0.59 25.34 19.36
C TYR A 246 -0.30 25.09 18.13
N TYR A 247 -0.36 23.85 17.66
CA TYR A 247 -1.22 23.47 16.53
C TYR A 247 -2.71 23.41 16.90
N GLU A 248 -3.08 22.95 18.11
CA GLU A 248 -4.48 22.98 18.59
C GLU A 248 -5.03 24.41 18.63
N ASN A 249 -4.18 25.39 18.94
CA ASN A 249 -4.54 26.81 18.98
C ASN A 249 -4.51 27.49 17.60
N GLY A 250 -4.29 26.72 16.52
CA GLY A 250 -4.31 27.22 15.14
C GLY A 250 -3.01 27.88 14.68
N ALA A 251 -1.88 27.63 15.37
CA ALA A 251 -0.54 28.04 14.96
C ALA A 251 -0.46 29.52 14.51
N ASP A 252 -0.88 30.43 15.40
CA ASP A 252 -0.93 31.88 15.19
C ASP A 252 -1.77 32.34 13.99
N GLY A 253 -2.77 31.55 13.59
CA GLY A 253 -3.60 31.83 12.43
C GLY A 253 -2.92 31.54 11.10
N SER A 254 -1.92 30.66 11.09
CA SER A 254 -1.32 30.17 9.85
C SER A 254 -2.38 29.51 8.97
N ASN A 255 -2.55 30.01 7.74
CA ASN A 255 -3.58 29.53 6.81
C ASN A 255 -3.38 28.06 6.37
N SER A 256 -2.15 27.55 6.48
CA SER A 256 -1.80 26.16 6.11
C SER A 256 -2.10 25.16 7.24
N VAL A 257 -2.54 25.62 8.41
CA VAL A 257 -2.85 24.76 9.56
C VAL A 257 -4.36 24.49 9.64
N PRO A 258 -4.80 23.22 9.68
CA PRO A 258 -6.20 22.89 9.90
C PRO A 258 -6.73 23.44 11.23
N GLY A 259 -7.93 24.03 11.22
CA GLY A 259 -8.48 24.74 12.37
C GLY A 259 -9.14 23.89 13.48
N ASN A 260 -9.08 22.56 13.38
CA ASN A 260 -9.80 21.62 14.27
C ASN A 260 -8.94 20.43 14.70
N LEU A 261 -7.62 20.64 14.82
CA LEU A 261 -6.69 19.63 15.32
C LEU A 261 -6.89 19.40 16.82
N SER A 262 -6.85 18.15 17.24
CA SER A 262 -6.80 17.77 18.66
C SER A 262 -5.79 16.65 18.87
N PHE A 263 -5.11 16.68 20.02
CA PHE A 263 -4.12 15.68 20.36
C PHE A 263 -4.39 15.09 21.74
N ARG A 264 -4.22 13.79 21.87
CA ARG A 264 -4.28 13.10 23.18
C ARG A 264 -3.12 12.15 23.32
N PHE A 265 -2.50 12.15 24.49
CA PHE A 265 -1.46 11.16 24.76
C PHE A 265 -2.03 9.76 24.97
N VAL A 266 -1.27 8.76 24.54
CA VAL A 266 -1.52 7.34 24.76
C VAL A 266 -0.26 6.66 25.30
N ASP A 267 -0.43 5.50 25.95
CA ASP A 267 0.66 4.79 26.61
C ASP A 267 1.31 3.69 25.75
N SER A 268 0.90 3.55 24.48
CA SER A 268 1.35 2.49 23.57
C SER A 268 1.61 3.06 22.18
N PRO A 269 2.76 2.78 21.54
CA PRO A 269 3.05 3.26 20.19
C PRO A 269 2.11 2.66 19.12
N GLU A 270 1.56 1.47 19.34
CA GLU A 270 0.64 0.80 18.39
C GLU A 270 -0.74 1.46 18.31
N ARG A 271 -1.04 2.37 19.23
CA ARG A 271 -2.29 3.14 19.27
C ARG A 271 -2.05 4.62 18.99
N ALA A 272 -0.87 4.99 18.48
CA ALA A 272 -0.46 6.37 18.29
C ALA A 272 -0.32 6.71 16.81
N ASP A 273 -0.97 7.79 16.40
CA ASP A 273 -0.79 8.41 15.09
C ASP A 273 0.56 9.15 15.03
N VAL A 274 1.00 9.73 16.15
CA VAL A 274 2.31 10.38 16.27
C VAL A 274 3.17 9.67 17.31
N VAL A 275 4.34 9.19 16.89
CA VAL A 275 5.30 8.51 17.76
C VAL A 275 6.56 9.36 17.87
N VAL A 276 6.83 9.92 19.05
CA VAL A 276 8.05 10.65 19.34
C VAL A 276 9.02 9.72 20.06
N GLN A 277 10.21 9.51 19.48
CA GLN A 277 11.22 8.60 20.02
C GLN A 277 12.62 9.22 20.04
N PHE A 278 13.48 8.69 20.91
CA PHE A 278 14.82 9.19 21.16
C PHE A 278 15.85 8.12 20.81
N SER A 279 16.82 8.48 19.97
CA SER A 279 17.88 7.57 19.53
C SER A 279 19.26 8.11 19.90
N GLU A 280 20.13 7.23 20.40
CA GLU A 280 21.54 7.54 20.67
C GLU A 280 22.38 7.54 19.38
N THR A 281 22.00 6.73 18.40
CA THR A 281 22.66 6.68 17.07
C THR A 281 21.74 7.29 16.03
N SER A 282 22.20 8.29 15.28
CA SER A 282 21.37 9.00 14.30
C SER A 282 20.93 8.08 13.16
N PRO A 283 19.63 7.75 13.02
CA PRO A 283 19.09 7.23 11.76
C PRO A 283 18.79 8.36 10.76
N CYS A 284 19.02 9.62 11.16
CA CYS A 284 18.59 10.83 10.49
C CYS A 284 19.63 11.40 9.52
N GLY A 285 20.64 10.61 9.16
CA GLY A 285 21.83 11.10 8.47
C GLY A 285 22.87 11.72 9.41
N GLN A 286 24.06 12.01 8.88
CA GLN A 286 25.15 12.57 9.67
C GLN A 286 24.86 14.02 10.06
N GLY A 287 24.91 14.32 11.37
CA GLY A 287 24.78 15.69 11.90
C GLY A 287 23.35 16.22 12.04
N ALA A 288 22.33 15.45 11.68
CA ALA A 288 20.93 15.83 11.88
C ALA A 288 20.50 15.58 13.34
N GLY A 289 19.86 16.59 13.95
CA GLY A 289 19.31 16.48 15.32
C GLY A 289 17.94 15.80 15.41
N SER A 290 17.24 15.68 14.28
CA SER A 290 16.02 14.88 14.19
C SER A 290 15.66 14.55 12.73
N CYS A 291 14.79 13.57 12.56
CA CYS A 291 14.18 13.18 11.29
C CYS A 291 12.79 12.61 11.55
N PHE A 292 12.06 12.33 10.46
CA PHE A 292 10.73 11.74 10.52
C PHE A 292 10.57 10.57 9.54
N GLN A 293 9.51 9.79 9.73
CA GLN A 293 9.03 8.79 8.79
C GLN A 293 7.50 8.84 8.78
N THR A 294 6.89 8.75 7.61
CA THR A 294 5.45 8.55 7.45
C THR A 294 5.17 7.10 7.08
N LEU A 295 4.05 6.57 7.57
CA LEU A 295 3.56 5.23 7.27
C LEU A 295 2.08 5.33 6.94
N GLY A 296 1.62 4.54 5.98
CA GLY A 296 0.23 4.46 5.57
C GLY A 296 0.02 3.41 4.50
N PRO A 297 -1.24 3.15 4.10
CA PRO A 297 -1.55 2.21 3.04
C PRO A 297 -1.17 2.77 1.65
N ASP A 298 -0.81 1.86 0.75
CA ASP A 298 -0.59 2.04 -0.70
C ASP A 298 -1.55 1.09 -1.47
N PRO A 299 -2.86 1.37 -1.47
CA PRO A 299 -3.84 0.50 -2.13
C PRO A 299 -3.75 0.51 -3.66
N ASP A 300 -3.20 1.54 -4.31
CA ASP A 300 -3.08 1.58 -5.77
C ASP A 300 -1.75 1.03 -6.32
N GLY A 301 -0.78 0.80 -5.43
CA GLY A 301 0.46 0.08 -5.71
C GLY A 301 1.52 0.89 -6.43
N ASP A 302 1.42 2.21 -6.43
CA ASP A 302 2.38 3.08 -7.11
C ASP A 302 3.63 3.40 -6.25
N GLY A 303 3.66 2.94 -4.99
CA GLY A 303 4.76 3.10 -4.05
C GLY A 303 4.68 4.36 -3.21
N ALA A 304 3.66 5.21 -3.39
CA ALA A 304 3.37 6.33 -2.52
C ALA A 304 2.29 5.97 -1.49
N ILE A 305 2.22 6.75 -0.41
CA ILE A 305 1.18 6.61 0.62
C ILE A 305 0.04 7.54 0.27
N GLU A 306 -1.20 7.07 0.26
CA GLU A 306 -2.38 7.88 -0.06
C GLU A 306 -2.91 8.61 1.17
N THR A 307 -2.83 8.00 2.35
CA THR A 307 -3.24 8.61 3.63
C THR A 307 -2.25 8.21 4.71
N TYR A 308 -1.76 9.15 5.50
CA TYR A 308 -0.93 8.84 6.66
C TYR A 308 -1.73 8.13 7.75
N ALA A 309 -1.12 7.10 8.33
CA ALA A 309 -1.57 6.37 9.51
C ALA A 309 -0.61 6.53 10.68
N THR A 310 0.66 6.85 10.43
CA THR A 310 1.62 7.15 11.49
C THR A 310 2.68 8.14 11.02
N LEU A 311 3.00 9.10 11.89
CA LEU A 311 4.16 9.98 11.82
C LEU A 311 5.11 9.60 12.95
N ARG A 312 6.28 9.08 12.61
CA ARG A 312 7.34 8.79 13.57
C ARG A 312 8.37 9.89 13.54
N ILE A 313 8.59 10.54 14.67
CA ILE A 313 9.59 11.58 14.86
C ILE A 313 10.73 11.00 15.69
N THR A 314 11.94 10.99 15.14
CA THR A 314 13.15 10.55 15.85
C THR A 314 14.01 11.74 16.21
N LEU A 315 14.28 11.89 17.49
CA LEU A 315 15.15 12.92 18.06
C LEU A 315 16.50 12.31 18.44
N VAL A 316 17.59 13.02 18.14
CA VAL A 316 18.96 12.52 18.30
C VAL A 316 19.80 13.55 19.03
N ASP A 317 20.31 13.18 20.21
CA ASP A 317 21.24 14.00 21.01
C ASP A 317 20.78 15.48 21.16
N LEU A 318 19.50 15.67 21.49
CA LEU A 318 18.90 16.99 21.67
C LEU A 318 18.77 17.36 23.15
N ASP A 319 19.14 18.59 23.48
CA ASP A 319 18.79 19.19 24.77
C ASP A 319 17.27 19.31 24.88
N THR A 320 16.72 19.07 26.08
CA THR A 320 15.28 19.18 26.36
C THR A 320 14.63 20.46 25.80
N PRO A 321 15.21 21.68 25.93
CA PRO A 321 14.59 22.89 25.39
C PRO A 321 14.42 22.92 23.87
N ALA A 322 15.12 22.06 23.12
CA ALA A 322 14.99 21.98 21.66
C ALA A 322 13.91 20.99 21.21
N VAL A 323 13.47 20.08 22.09
CA VAL A 323 12.53 18.98 21.75
C VAL A 323 11.25 19.51 21.11
N GLY A 324 10.62 20.51 21.73
CA GLY A 324 9.35 21.04 21.26
C GLY A 324 9.47 21.57 19.84
N TRP A 325 10.55 22.31 19.53
CA TRP A 325 10.74 22.88 18.21
C TRP A 325 10.88 21.79 17.14
N HIS A 326 11.69 20.76 17.40
CA HIS A 326 11.91 19.66 16.45
C HIS A 326 10.65 18.84 16.23
N VAL A 327 9.85 18.60 17.29
CA VAL A 327 8.55 17.94 17.18
C VAL A 327 7.57 18.80 16.38
N GLY A 328 7.46 20.09 16.70
CA GLY A 328 6.59 21.02 16.01
C GLY A 328 6.93 21.17 14.53
N ASN A 329 8.21 21.18 14.18
CA ASN A 329 8.67 21.22 12.79
C ASN A 329 8.24 19.98 12.00
N TRP A 330 8.37 18.78 12.57
CA TRP A 330 7.96 17.55 11.88
C TRP A 330 6.45 17.32 11.88
N LEU A 331 5.73 17.85 12.87
CA LEU A 331 4.27 17.94 12.82
C LEU A 331 3.81 18.82 11.66
N ALA A 332 4.52 19.92 11.35
CA ALA A 332 4.20 20.74 10.18
C ALA A 332 4.23 19.89 8.90
N TYR A 333 5.31 19.13 8.71
CA TYR A 333 5.44 18.20 7.58
C TYR A 333 4.30 17.19 7.56
N GLY A 334 4.05 16.52 8.69
CA GLY A 334 3.00 15.51 8.78
C GLY A 334 1.59 16.05 8.51
N LEU A 335 1.34 17.34 8.73
CA LEU A 335 0.08 18.01 8.43
C LEU A 335 -0.04 18.49 6.97
N GLY A 336 0.95 18.17 6.12
CA GLY A 336 0.95 18.52 4.70
C GLY A 336 1.76 19.76 4.33
N MET A 337 2.43 20.41 5.29
CA MET A 337 3.31 21.57 5.03
C MET A 337 4.73 21.09 4.74
N GLU A 338 4.90 20.40 3.61
CA GLU A 338 6.18 19.80 3.21
C GLU A 338 7.22 20.87 2.91
N ASP A 339 6.81 21.92 2.19
CA ASP A 339 7.62 23.08 1.90
C ASP A 339 7.84 23.93 3.15
N ALA A 340 9.10 24.29 3.41
CA ALA A 340 9.46 25.10 4.57
C ALA A 340 8.71 26.45 4.61
N ALA A 341 8.38 27.02 3.45
CA ALA A 341 7.63 28.26 3.34
C ALA A 341 6.17 28.15 3.81
N GLU A 342 5.59 26.95 3.81
CA GLU A 342 4.20 26.71 4.21
C GLU A 342 4.05 26.53 5.71
N ARG A 343 5.13 26.12 6.40
CA ARG A 343 5.16 25.87 7.84
C ARG A 343 4.87 27.15 8.64
N PRO A 344 4.37 27.08 9.88
CA PRO A 344 4.26 28.26 10.73
C PRO A 344 5.61 28.97 10.99
N ASP A 345 5.56 30.28 11.26
CA ASP A 345 6.75 31.15 11.39
C ASP A 345 7.85 30.61 12.32
N PRO A 346 7.55 30.03 13.51
CA PRO A 346 8.57 29.46 14.37
C PRO A 346 9.46 28.40 13.71
N PHE A 347 8.95 27.70 12.69
CA PHE A 347 9.62 26.58 12.03
C PHE A 347 10.30 26.99 10.71
N ARG A 348 10.26 28.27 10.35
CA ARG A 348 10.97 28.83 9.18
C ARG A 348 12.32 29.37 9.61
N ASP A 349 13.40 28.84 9.04
CA ASP A 349 14.77 29.37 9.19
C ASP A 349 15.27 29.64 10.64
N ALA A 350 14.73 28.92 11.64
CA ALA A 350 15.03 29.18 13.04
C ALA A 350 16.50 28.90 13.39
N SER A 351 17.13 29.86 14.07
CA SER A 351 18.47 29.75 14.65
C SER A 351 18.53 28.78 15.82
N TYR A 352 19.73 28.33 16.17
CA TYR A 352 19.97 27.46 17.34
C TYR A 352 19.31 27.97 18.64
N ARG A 353 19.29 29.29 18.84
CA ARG A 353 18.72 29.93 20.02
C ARG A 353 17.19 29.97 19.98
N GLU A 354 16.60 30.24 18.81
CA GLU A 354 15.14 30.27 18.64
C GLU A 354 14.53 28.89 18.87
N ARG A 355 15.20 27.82 18.39
CA ARG A 355 14.77 26.43 18.62
C ARG A 355 14.71 26.04 20.10
N ARG A 356 15.43 26.77 20.97
CA ARG A 356 15.49 26.56 22.43
C ARG A 356 14.73 27.62 23.23
N SER A 357 14.02 28.50 22.55
CA SER A 357 13.23 29.56 23.16
C SER A 357 11.79 29.10 23.39
N GLU A 358 11.00 29.95 24.05
CA GLU A 358 9.55 29.76 24.19
C GLU A 358 8.83 30.21 22.92
N TRP A 359 9.13 29.57 21.79
CA TRP A 359 8.64 29.94 20.45
C TRP A 359 7.14 29.72 20.25
N TRP A 360 6.49 28.99 21.18
CA TRP A 360 5.09 28.62 21.16
C TRP A 360 4.16 29.69 21.79
N ASN A 361 4.71 30.86 22.15
CA ASN A 361 4.03 31.95 22.88
C ASN A 361 3.73 33.17 22.03
#